data_AF-A0A813RC66-F1
#
_entry.id   AF-A0A813RC66-F1
#
_cell.length_a   1.000
_cell.length_b   1.000
_cell.length_c   1.000
_cell.angle_alpha   90.00
_cell.angle_beta   90.00
_cell.angle_gamma   90.00
#
_symmetry.space_group_name_H-M   'P 1'
#
loop_
_entity.id
_entity.type
_entity.pdbx_description
1 polymer ?
#
loop_
_entity_poly.entity_id
_entity_poly.type
_entity_poly.pdbx_seq_one_letter_code
_entity_poly.pdbx_strand_id
1 'polypeptide(L)'
;MNLHASYDDKDTVIHRLRTHISILEQQQNSNGYFSYEETPSVEQYSIDSSNTREDAAALEKLLQKREYELEQLREQLNEYQQESNEKLHRTIEESNDMEKKLYIVECERNKLRQELQCLQDENELIKSYMNRLPSEIEYEQLKQSYRILQDQLKQSDQTLVEYRKEKIQLKKQLITYQRNIDEQQQTIKSHESLTDKSMLNAKCLTIDERIETEKKFEEYNKIIQQLNEQLNQEKLNKKRDQHLNESNMRTVDSLSNDIGKKQQTIKEMTNLLRQNRQEIADLRVCLTISEQEQTRLNERLLSNEQLSKALQRIHVTVEKLFLVLDFSSEMLNNESTSSPDVLMLQLSTHKNKSDFINSSTENISKIDLCDVEKLESKLDHIIDRLLSIRSELIARQFENDLQSNMSCRLQ
;
A
#
# COMPACT_ATOMS: atom_id res chain seq x y z
N MET A 1 12.16 17.95 20.88
CA MET A 1 12.60 19.29 20.45
C MET A 1 11.78 19.64 19.22
N ASN A 2 10.77 20.50 19.38
CA ASN A 2 9.86 20.89 18.32
C ASN A 2 10.48 22.03 17.50
N LEU A 3 10.80 21.76 16.24
CA LEU A 3 11.11 22.78 15.24
C LEU A 3 9.86 22.99 14.39
N HIS A 4 9.00 23.91 14.81
CA HIS A 4 7.96 24.47 13.94
C HIS A 4 8.64 25.41 12.95
N ALA A 5 8.93 24.89 11.75
CA ALA A 5 9.13 25.74 10.58
C ALA A 5 7.75 26.34 10.24
N SER A 6 7.60 27.63 10.52
CA SER A 6 6.45 28.44 10.11
C SER A 6 6.42 28.50 8.59
N TYR A 7 5.58 27.67 7.98
CA TYR A 7 5.14 27.91 6.61
C TYR A 7 4.29 29.17 6.63
N ASP A 8 4.80 30.26 6.05
CA ASP A 8 3.99 31.46 5.81
C ASP A 8 2.76 31.03 4.99
N ASP A 9 1.58 31.23 5.58
CA ASP A 9 0.30 30.88 4.98
C ASP A 9 0.16 31.54 3.61
N LYS A 10 -0.47 30.86 2.63
CA LYS A 10 -0.61 31.38 1.25
C LYS A 10 -1.29 32.75 1.26
N ASP A 11 -2.18 32.98 2.21
CA ASP A 11 -2.85 34.27 2.39
C ASP A 11 -1.90 35.38 2.84
N THR A 12 -0.85 35.06 3.58
CA THR A 12 0.19 36.01 4.00
C THR A 12 1.07 36.43 2.81
N VAL A 13 1.39 35.49 1.92
CA VAL A 13 2.15 35.77 0.70
C VAL A 13 1.31 36.59 -0.28
N ILE A 14 0.03 36.24 -0.45
CA ILE A 14 -0.92 36.98 -1.28
C ILE A 14 -1.14 38.40 -0.73
N HIS A 15 -1.23 38.55 0.59
CA HIS A 15 -1.36 39.88 1.20
C HIS A 15 -0.12 40.74 0.96
N ARG A 16 1.11 40.20 1.14
CA ARG A 16 2.35 40.97 0.88
C ARG A 16 2.46 41.38 -0.58
N LEU A 17 2.09 40.51 -1.53
CA LEU A 17 2.06 40.83 -2.96
C LEU A 17 1.02 41.92 -3.28
N ARG A 18 -0.18 41.86 -2.70
CA ARG A 18 -1.19 42.94 -2.85
C ARG A 18 -0.70 44.27 -2.27
N THR A 19 0.01 44.25 -1.15
CA THR A 19 0.56 45.46 -0.55
C THR A 19 1.69 46.05 -1.42
N HIS A 20 2.55 45.23 -2.02
CA HIS A 20 3.57 45.71 -2.98
C HIS A 20 2.97 46.26 -4.26
N ILE A 21 1.93 45.62 -4.81
CA ILE A 21 1.19 46.14 -5.98
C ILE A 21 0.55 47.49 -5.65
N SER A 22 -0.07 47.63 -4.47
CA SER A 22 -0.70 48.90 -4.05
C SER A 22 0.32 50.03 -3.82
N ILE A 23 1.52 49.71 -3.32
CA ILE A 23 2.63 50.67 -3.19
C ILE A 23 3.17 51.08 -4.58
N LEU A 24 3.28 50.14 -5.51
CA LEU A 24 3.71 50.43 -6.89
C LEU A 24 2.65 51.26 -7.65
N GLU A 25 1.36 51.02 -7.43
CA GLU A 25 0.27 51.83 -7.97
C GLU A 25 0.24 53.23 -7.34
N GLN A 26 0.55 53.37 -6.05
CA GLN A 26 0.74 54.68 -5.42
C GLN A 26 1.99 55.41 -5.94
N GLN A 27 3.07 54.70 -6.28
CA GLN A 27 4.26 55.30 -6.90
C GLN A 27 4.04 55.70 -8.37
N GLN A 28 3.23 54.96 -9.12
CA GLN A 28 2.79 55.38 -10.47
C GLN A 28 1.85 56.60 -10.41
N ASN A 29 0.95 56.66 -9.42
CA ASN A 29 0.03 57.79 -9.26
C ASN A 29 0.69 59.05 -8.65
N SER A 30 1.85 58.92 -8.00
CA SER A 30 2.59 60.07 -7.44
C SER A 30 3.67 60.64 -8.38
N ASN A 31 4.10 59.89 -9.41
CA ASN A 31 4.99 60.39 -10.47
C ASN A 31 4.23 60.90 -11.73
N GLY A 32 2.90 61.04 -11.64
CA GLY A 32 2.04 61.45 -12.74
C GLY A 32 1.24 62.73 -12.49
N TYR A 33 1.75 63.66 -11.66
CA TYR A 33 1.22 65.03 -11.62
C TYR A 33 2.13 65.95 -12.44
N PHE A 34 1.97 65.91 -13.76
CA PHE A 34 2.21 67.11 -14.55
C PHE A 34 1.05 68.06 -14.25
N SER A 35 1.29 69.06 -13.42
CA SER A 35 0.42 70.23 -13.38
C SER A 35 0.42 70.82 -14.78
N TYR A 36 -0.77 70.88 -15.42
CA TYR A 36 -0.99 71.79 -16.53
C TYR A 36 -0.86 73.21 -15.96
N GLU A 37 0.37 73.74 -15.95
CA GLU A 37 0.52 75.19 -15.96
C GLU A 37 -0.12 75.68 -17.25
N GLU A 38 -0.98 76.69 -17.07
CA GLU A 38 -1.72 77.38 -18.11
C GLU A 38 -0.88 77.54 -19.38
N THR A 39 -1.38 77.00 -20.48
CA THR A 39 -0.91 77.37 -21.80
C THR A 39 -0.99 78.90 -21.90
N PRO A 40 0.12 79.62 -22.17
CA PRO A 40 0.00 81.01 -22.54
C PRO A 40 -0.87 81.04 -23.79
N SER A 41 -1.94 81.81 -23.72
CA SER A 41 -2.76 82.17 -24.87
C SER A 41 -1.89 82.39 -26.09
N VAL A 42 -2.24 81.75 -27.20
CA VAL A 42 -1.68 82.05 -28.52
C VAL A 42 -1.91 83.54 -28.77
N GLU A 43 -0.89 84.36 -28.50
CA GLU A 43 -0.86 85.74 -28.96
C GLU A 43 -0.87 85.69 -30.48
N GLN A 44 -1.96 86.16 -31.06
CA GLN A 44 -2.05 86.48 -32.48
C GLN A 44 -1.02 87.57 -32.77
N TYR A 45 0.16 87.18 -33.23
CA TYR A 45 1.09 88.12 -33.85
C TYR A 45 0.45 88.59 -35.17
N SER A 46 -0.14 89.78 -35.13
CA SER A 46 -0.41 90.56 -36.34
C SER A 46 0.95 90.95 -36.92
N ILE A 47 1.31 90.33 -38.04
CA ILE A 47 2.55 90.65 -38.77
C ILE A 47 2.32 91.99 -39.48
N ASP A 48 2.77 93.07 -38.87
CA ASP A 48 2.92 94.35 -39.56
C ASP A 48 4.09 94.25 -40.55
N SER A 49 3.80 94.59 -41.81
CA SER A 49 4.63 94.33 -42.99
C SER A 49 5.84 95.27 -43.17
N SER A 50 6.59 95.54 -42.09
CA SER A 50 7.75 96.45 -42.17
C SER A 50 8.95 96.11 -41.26
N ASN A 51 9.32 94.83 -41.11
CA ASN A 51 10.71 94.45 -40.72
C ASN A 51 11.08 92.96 -40.94
N THR A 52 10.87 92.43 -42.14
CA THR A 52 10.90 90.98 -42.44
C THR A 52 12.27 90.28 -42.37
N ARG A 53 13.39 90.98 -42.15
CA ARG A 53 14.75 90.40 -42.18
C ARG A 53 15.35 90.14 -40.81
N GLU A 54 15.04 90.98 -39.82
CA GLU A 54 15.47 90.77 -38.43
C GLU A 54 14.61 89.71 -37.73
N ASP A 55 13.32 89.66 -38.04
CA ASP A 55 12.39 88.65 -37.51
C ASP A 55 12.72 87.25 -38.02
N ALA A 56 13.16 87.11 -39.28
CA ALA A 56 13.59 85.82 -39.84
C ALA A 56 14.85 85.26 -39.16
N ALA A 57 15.83 86.13 -38.84
CA ALA A 57 17.06 85.72 -38.15
C ALA A 57 16.82 85.37 -36.67
N ALA A 58 15.87 86.05 -36.01
CA ALA A 58 15.43 85.70 -34.66
C ALA A 58 14.70 84.34 -34.64
N LEU A 59 13.85 84.09 -35.65
CA LEU A 59 13.15 82.81 -35.80
C LEU A 59 14.12 81.65 -36.08
N GLU A 60 15.14 81.86 -36.91
CA GLU A 60 16.16 80.87 -37.24
C GLU A 60 17.00 80.49 -36.01
N LYS A 61 17.38 81.47 -35.16
CA LYS A 61 18.05 81.19 -33.88
C LYS A 61 17.16 80.42 -32.91
N LEU A 62 15.85 80.71 -32.89
CA LEU A 62 14.90 80.01 -32.03
C LEU A 62 14.67 78.56 -32.50
N LEU A 63 14.61 78.34 -33.82
CA LEU A 63 14.59 77.01 -34.41
C LEU A 63 15.84 76.20 -34.07
N GLN A 64 17.03 76.76 -34.25
CA GLN A 64 18.29 76.08 -33.87
C GLN A 64 18.34 75.73 -32.37
N LYS A 65 17.84 76.62 -31.50
CA LYS A 65 17.72 76.34 -30.06
C LYS A 65 16.76 75.19 -29.78
N ARG A 66 15.60 75.16 -30.46
CA ARG A 66 14.62 74.08 -30.31
C ARG A 66 15.11 72.75 -30.87
N GLU A 67 15.83 72.76 -31.99
CA GLU A 67 16.46 71.56 -32.54
C GLU A 67 17.51 70.98 -31.58
N TYR A 68 18.32 71.84 -30.96
CA TYR A 68 19.28 71.42 -29.93
C TYR A 68 18.60 70.84 -28.68
N GLU A 69 17.52 71.46 -28.19
CA GLU A 69 16.72 70.93 -27.07
C GLU A 69 16.07 69.58 -27.42
N LEU A 70 15.55 69.43 -28.65
CA LEU A 70 14.98 68.16 -29.13
C LEU A 70 16.02 67.06 -29.22
N GLU A 71 17.24 67.38 -29.65
CA GLU A 71 18.32 66.39 -29.74
C GLU A 71 18.80 65.96 -28.36
N GLN A 72 18.90 66.88 -27.39
CA GLN A 72 19.19 66.53 -25.98
C GLN A 72 18.11 65.61 -25.38
N LEU A 73 16.83 65.88 -25.66
CA LEU A 73 15.73 65.03 -25.19
C LEU A 73 15.74 63.65 -25.84
N ARG A 74 16.12 63.56 -27.12
CA ARG A 74 16.31 62.27 -27.82
C ARG A 74 17.44 61.46 -27.20
N GLU A 75 18.55 62.11 -26.86
CA GLU A 75 19.70 61.46 -26.22
C GLU A 75 19.31 60.91 -24.84
N GLN A 76 18.63 61.72 -24.02
CA GLN A 76 18.10 61.28 -22.72
C GLN A 76 17.09 60.13 -22.83
N LEU A 77 16.21 60.16 -23.85
CA LEU A 77 15.27 59.07 -24.10
C LEU A 77 15.99 57.78 -24.48
N ASN A 78 17.03 57.85 -25.31
CA ASN A 78 17.85 56.70 -25.69
C ASN A 78 18.59 56.11 -24.50
N GLU A 79 19.19 56.94 -23.65
CA GLU A 79 19.86 56.50 -22.42
C GLU A 79 18.88 55.79 -21.48
N TYR A 80 17.70 56.39 -21.25
CA TYR A 80 16.66 55.79 -20.41
C TYR A 80 16.15 54.46 -20.98
N GLN A 81 15.94 54.38 -22.30
CA GLN A 81 15.54 53.13 -22.96
C GLN A 81 16.62 52.05 -22.84
N GLN A 82 17.88 52.42 -22.99
CA GLN A 82 19.00 51.49 -22.83
C GLN A 82 19.09 50.97 -21.39
N GLU A 83 19.01 51.85 -20.39
CA GLU A 83 19.04 51.46 -18.97
C GLU A 83 17.84 50.57 -18.61
N SER A 84 16.64 50.91 -19.11
CA SER A 84 15.43 50.10 -18.93
C SER A 84 15.59 48.71 -19.55
N ASN A 85 16.14 48.61 -20.75
CA ASN A 85 16.37 47.32 -21.44
C ASN A 85 17.41 46.46 -20.72
N GLU A 86 18.50 47.06 -20.23
CA GLU A 86 19.52 46.35 -19.45
C GLU A 86 18.97 45.85 -18.11
N LYS A 87 18.07 46.61 -17.47
CA LYS A 87 17.38 46.18 -16.25
C LYS A 87 16.40 45.04 -16.53
N LEU A 88 15.67 45.11 -17.64
CA LEU A 88 14.76 44.05 -18.08
C LEU A 88 15.54 42.75 -18.38
N HIS A 89 16.66 42.84 -19.10
CA HIS A 89 17.50 41.68 -19.40
C HIS A 89 18.02 41.01 -18.13
N ARG A 90 18.54 41.78 -17.16
CA ARG A 90 18.97 41.25 -15.86
C ARG A 90 17.82 40.55 -15.12
N THR A 91 16.63 41.14 -15.11
CA THR A 91 15.45 40.55 -14.47
C THR A 91 15.04 39.22 -15.14
N ILE A 92 15.13 39.13 -16.47
CA ILE A 92 14.83 37.89 -17.22
C ILE A 92 15.87 36.81 -16.90
N GLU A 93 17.16 37.16 -16.82
CA GLU A 93 18.22 36.22 -16.46
C GLU A 93 18.05 35.68 -15.04
N GLU A 94 17.75 36.55 -14.07
CA GLU A 94 17.46 36.14 -12.69
C GLU A 94 16.24 35.22 -12.60
N SER A 95 15.17 35.51 -13.36
CA SER A 95 13.98 34.66 -13.45
C SER A 95 14.31 33.28 -14.00
N ASN A 96 15.10 33.20 -15.07
CA ASN A 96 15.50 31.93 -15.68
C ASN A 96 16.37 31.09 -14.73
N ASP A 97 17.26 31.73 -13.97
CA ASP A 97 18.08 31.05 -12.99
C ASP A 97 17.27 30.55 -11.78
N MET A 98 16.23 31.30 -11.37
CA MET A 98 15.29 30.81 -10.37
C MET A 98 14.47 29.62 -10.88
N GLU A 99 14.03 29.63 -12.14
CA GLU A 99 13.28 28.52 -12.73
C GLU A 99 14.11 27.22 -12.78
N LYS A 100 15.39 27.33 -13.16
CA LYS A 100 16.32 26.17 -13.09
C LYS A 100 16.48 25.65 -11.66
N LYS A 101 16.62 26.53 -10.67
CA LYS A 101 16.72 26.13 -9.25
C LYS A 101 15.45 25.44 -8.78
N LEU A 102 14.28 25.96 -9.14
CA LEU A 102 12.99 25.35 -8.83
C LEU A 102 12.85 23.96 -9.44
N TYR A 103 13.28 23.78 -10.69
CA TYR A 103 13.28 22.48 -11.35
C TYR A 103 14.15 21.44 -10.61
N ILE A 104 15.37 21.83 -10.20
CA ILE A 104 16.26 20.94 -9.44
C ILE A 104 15.61 20.52 -8.11
N VAL A 105 15.04 21.49 -7.38
CA VAL A 105 14.34 21.22 -6.11
C VAL A 105 13.14 20.29 -6.33
N GLU A 106 12.41 20.43 -7.44
CA GLU A 106 11.29 19.56 -7.78
C GLU A 106 11.74 18.13 -8.11
N CYS A 107 12.86 17.97 -8.82
CA CYS A 107 13.49 16.66 -9.05
C CYS A 107 13.89 15.99 -7.73
N GLU A 108 14.54 16.71 -6.82
CA GLU A 108 14.92 16.18 -5.50
C GLU A 108 13.69 15.80 -4.67
N ARG A 109 12.65 16.64 -4.68
CA ARG A 109 11.38 16.34 -4.01
C ARG A 109 10.74 15.06 -4.55
N ASN A 110 10.78 14.85 -5.87
CA ASN A 110 10.24 13.64 -6.48
C ASN A 110 11.06 12.39 -6.12
N LYS A 111 12.39 12.51 -6.05
CA LYS A 111 13.26 11.43 -5.59
C LYS A 111 12.95 11.04 -4.14
N LEU A 112 12.83 12.02 -3.24
CA LEU A 112 12.46 11.78 -1.84
C LEU A 112 11.06 11.15 -1.70
N ARG A 113 10.11 11.52 -2.55
CA ARG A 113 8.78 10.87 -2.59
C ARG A 113 8.86 9.40 -2.97
N GLN A 114 9.71 9.04 -3.95
CA GLN A 114 9.94 7.64 -4.31
C GLN A 114 10.60 6.86 -3.17
N GLU A 115 11.61 7.43 -2.52
CA GLU A 115 12.26 6.79 -1.36
C GLU A 115 11.29 6.56 -0.20
N LEU A 116 10.43 7.55 0.10
CA LEU A 116 9.37 7.40 1.10
C LEU A 116 8.38 6.29 0.76
N GLN A 117 8.00 6.16 -0.51
CA GLN A 117 7.12 5.08 -0.96
C GLN A 117 7.77 3.72 -0.74
N CYS A 118 9.04 3.54 -1.14
CA CYS A 118 9.76 2.29 -0.91
C CYS A 118 9.81 1.92 0.58
N LEU A 119 10.06 2.89 1.47
CA LEU A 119 10.07 2.68 2.92
C LEU A 119 8.67 2.33 3.49
N GLN A 120 7.60 2.84 2.89
CA GLN A 120 6.23 2.48 3.25
C GLN A 120 5.93 1.03 2.86
N ASP A 121 6.28 0.64 1.63
CA ASP A 121 6.12 -0.73 1.13
C ASP A 121 6.91 -1.74 1.99
N GLU A 122 8.15 -1.39 2.36
CA GLU A 122 8.97 -2.20 3.28
C GLU A 122 8.30 -2.34 4.66
N ASN A 123 7.72 -1.27 5.20
CA ASN A 123 7.01 -1.32 6.47
C ASN A 123 5.77 -2.22 6.41
N GLU A 124 5.01 -2.18 5.32
CA GLU A 124 3.87 -3.08 5.13
C GLU A 124 4.31 -4.54 5.04
N LEU A 125 5.42 -4.79 4.35
CA LEU A 125 6.02 -6.12 4.28
C LEU A 125 6.44 -6.62 5.67
N ILE A 126 7.09 -5.77 6.47
CA ILE A 126 7.47 -6.07 7.86
C ILE A 126 6.23 -6.38 8.71
N LYS A 127 5.16 -5.57 8.61
CA LYS A 127 3.89 -5.85 9.30
C LYS A 127 3.30 -7.19 8.88
N SER A 128 3.36 -7.53 7.58
CA SER A 128 2.93 -8.83 7.07
C SER A 128 3.73 -9.99 7.68
N TYR A 129 5.05 -9.83 7.80
CA TYR A 129 5.91 -10.82 8.47
C TYR A 129 5.62 -10.93 9.97
N MET A 130 5.42 -9.81 10.66
CA MET A 130 5.05 -9.82 12.07
C MET A 130 3.72 -10.52 12.33
N ASN A 131 2.74 -10.35 11.43
CA ASN A 131 1.44 -11.04 11.51
C ASN A 131 1.53 -12.54 11.19
N ARG A 132 2.62 -13.00 10.56
CA ARG A 132 2.88 -14.43 10.27
C ARG A 132 3.72 -15.11 11.34
N LEU A 133 4.36 -14.35 12.22
CA LEU A 133 5.10 -14.93 13.34
C LEU A 133 4.10 -15.61 14.28
N PRO A 134 4.43 -16.80 14.81
CA PRO A 134 3.61 -17.44 15.82
C PRO A 134 3.37 -16.46 16.96
N SER A 135 2.14 -16.40 17.44
CA SER A 135 1.84 -15.60 18.62
C SER A 135 2.72 -16.05 19.79
N GLU A 136 2.97 -15.16 20.74
CA GLU A 136 3.75 -15.49 21.94
C GLU A 136 3.16 -16.70 22.69
N ILE A 137 1.83 -16.87 22.60
CA ILE A 137 1.10 -18.03 23.12
C ILE A 137 1.48 -19.30 22.36
N GLU A 138 1.46 -19.29 21.03
CA GLU A 138 1.85 -20.44 20.20
C GLU A 138 3.33 -20.82 20.41
N TYR A 139 4.21 -19.83 20.57
CA TYR A 139 5.62 -20.06 20.87
C TYR A 139 5.81 -20.72 22.24
N GLU A 140 5.13 -20.23 23.28
CA GLU A 140 5.20 -20.85 24.61
C GLU A 140 4.56 -22.25 24.64
N GLN A 141 3.47 -22.49 23.89
CA GLN A 141 2.89 -23.83 23.72
C GLN A 141 3.84 -24.79 23.01
N LEU A 142 4.55 -24.33 21.99
CA LEU A 142 5.57 -25.11 21.28
C LEU A 142 6.72 -25.47 22.22
N LYS A 143 7.17 -24.52 23.03
CA LYS A 143 8.23 -24.72 24.04
C LYS A 143 7.81 -25.69 25.14
N GLN A 144 6.56 -25.63 25.59
CA GLN A 144 6.01 -26.62 26.53
C GLN A 144 5.97 -28.02 25.90
N SER A 145 5.51 -28.12 24.65
CA SER A 145 5.47 -29.39 23.91
C SER A 145 6.87 -29.98 23.72
N TYR A 146 7.86 -29.15 23.42
CA TYR A 146 9.26 -29.56 23.33
C TYR A 146 9.79 -30.11 24.66
N ARG A 147 9.47 -29.47 25.80
CA ARG A 147 9.84 -29.99 27.13
C ARG A 147 9.21 -31.35 27.43
N ILE A 148 7.92 -31.52 27.12
CA ILE A 148 7.21 -32.79 27.31
C ILE A 148 7.88 -33.89 26.47
N LEU A 149 8.18 -33.62 25.21
CA LEU A 149 8.90 -34.55 24.32
C LEU A 149 10.29 -34.89 24.86
N GLN A 150 11.01 -33.92 25.40
CA GLN A 150 12.33 -34.13 25.98
C GLN A 150 12.26 -35.03 27.23
N ASP A 151 11.24 -34.86 28.07
CA ASP A 151 11.04 -35.72 29.25
C ASP A 151 10.61 -37.14 28.86
N GLN A 152 9.75 -37.29 27.85
CA GLN A 152 9.39 -38.60 27.28
C GLN A 152 10.60 -39.34 26.71
N LEU A 153 11.50 -38.62 26.01
CA LEU A 153 12.72 -39.19 25.48
C LEU A 153 13.64 -39.70 26.60
N LYS A 154 13.83 -38.91 27.66
CA LYS A 154 14.61 -39.33 28.83
C LYS A 154 14.03 -40.57 29.51
N GLN A 155 12.71 -40.66 29.64
CA GLN A 155 12.05 -41.84 30.20
C GLN A 155 12.28 -43.07 29.30
N SER A 156 12.16 -42.92 27.98
CA SER A 156 12.42 -44.01 27.03
C SER A 156 13.87 -44.50 27.09
N ASP A 157 14.83 -43.59 27.18
CA ASP A 157 16.25 -43.93 27.32
C ASP A 157 16.53 -44.70 28.61
N GLN A 158 15.89 -44.30 29.72
CA GLN A 158 16.00 -45.00 30.99
C GLN A 158 15.49 -46.45 30.88
N THR A 159 14.31 -46.64 30.28
CA THR A 159 13.74 -47.97 30.04
C THR A 159 14.65 -48.83 29.13
N LEU A 160 15.26 -48.23 28.10
CA LEU A 160 16.21 -48.93 27.23
C LEU A 160 17.46 -49.38 27.99
N VAL A 161 17.96 -48.57 28.92
CA VAL A 161 19.09 -48.95 29.80
C VAL A 161 18.69 -50.13 30.68
N GLU A 162 17.48 -50.14 31.23
CA GLU A 162 16.96 -51.25 32.04
C GLU A 162 16.83 -52.54 31.23
N TYR A 163 16.24 -52.49 30.04
CA TYR A 163 16.17 -53.66 29.14
C TYR A 163 17.54 -54.18 28.73
N ARG A 164 18.52 -53.29 28.53
CA ARG A 164 19.91 -53.71 28.25
C ARG A 164 20.52 -54.45 29.44
N LYS A 165 20.27 -53.99 30.68
CA LYS A 165 20.73 -54.66 31.90
C LYS A 165 20.07 -56.05 32.05
N GLU A 166 18.75 -56.11 31.89
CA GLU A 166 18.00 -57.36 31.98
C GLU A 166 18.44 -58.37 30.92
N LYS A 167 18.64 -57.94 29.67
CA LYS A 167 19.18 -58.78 28.59
C LYS A 167 20.55 -59.38 28.95
N ILE A 168 21.44 -58.59 29.57
CA ILE A 168 22.74 -59.09 30.02
C ILE A 168 22.56 -60.12 31.14
N GLN A 169 21.66 -59.87 32.08
CA GLN A 169 21.37 -60.79 33.19
C GLN A 169 20.79 -62.12 32.69
N LEU A 170 19.81 -62.09 31.80
CA LEU A 170 19.23 -63.27 31.15
C LEU A 170 20.28 -64.05 30.35
N LYS A 171 21.18 -63.36 29.63
CA LYS A 171 22.32 -64.01 28.95
C LYS A 171 23.24 -64.73 29.94
N LYS A 172 23.55 -64.12 31.08
CA LYS A 172 24.36 -64.77 32.12
C LYS A 172 23.66 -66.02 32.67
N GLN A 173 22.37 -65.93 32.97
CA GLN A 173 21.57 -67.07 33.44
C GLN A 173 21.53 -68.21 32.42
N LEU A 174 21.33 -67.89 31.13
CA LEU A 174 21.35 -68.88 30.05
C LEU A 174 22.69 -69.62 29.96
N ILE A 175 23.82 -68.90 30.08
CA ILE A 175 25.15 -69.53 30.09
C ILE A 175 25.30 -70.47 31.29
N THR A 176 24.82 -70.07 32.46
CA THR A 176 24.85 -70.92 33.66
C THR A 176 23.98 -72.17 33.48
N TYR A 177 22.75 -72.03 32.97
CA TYR A 177 21.89 -73.18 32.72
C TYR A 177 22.47 -74.12 31.67
N GLN A 178 23.10 -73.59 30.61
CA GLN A 178 23.78 -74.42 29.62
C GLN A 178 24.92 -75.23 30.25
N ARG A 179 25.77 -74.61 31.08
CA ARG A 179 26.84 -75.33 31.80
C ARG A 179 26.28 -76.44 32.67
N ASN A 180 25.22 -76.18 33.43
CA ASN A 180 24.60 -77.20 34.29
C ASN A 180 24.06 -78.37 33.47
N ILE A 181 23.47 -78.11 32.30
CA ILE A 181 23.00 -79.16 31.38
C ILE A 181 24.19 -79.99 30.85
N ASP A 182 25.28 -79.34 30.44
CA ASP A 182 26.47 -80.01 29.94
C ASP A 182 27.10 -80.91 31.03
N GLU A 183 27.20 -80.42 32.26
CA GLU A 183 27.66 -81.19 33.43
C GLU A 183 26.75 -82.38 33.73
N GLN A 184 25.42 -82.19 33.70
CA GLN A 184 24.45 -83.28 33.88
C GLN A 184 24.57 -84.33 32.77
N GLN A 185 24.71 -83.93 31.50
CA GLN A 185 24.93 -84.85 30.39
C GLN A 185 26.22 -85.65 30.55
N GLN A 186 27.29 -85.02 31.03
CA GLN A 186 28.56 -85.69 31.28
C GLN A 186 28.44 -86.71 32.43
N THR A 187 27.68 -86.35 33.47
CA THR A 187 27.36 -87.23 34.59
C THR A 187 26.53 -88.44 34.12
N ILE A 188 25.48 -88.22 33.33
CA ILE A 188 24.66 -89.29 32.73
C ILE A 188 25.51 -90.22 31.87
N LYS A 189 26.34 -89.69 30.97
CA LYS A 189 27.25 -90.52 30.13
C LYS A 189 28.21 -91.37 30.97
N SER A 190 28.70 -90.82 32.09
CA SER A 190 29.54 -91.57 33.03
C SER A 190 28.77 -92.71 33.69
N HIS A 191 27.51 -92.49 34.07
CA HIS A 191 26.65 -93.53 34.62
C HIS A 191 26.21 -94.57 33.58
N GLU A 192 25.92 -94.15 32.35
CA GLU A 192 25.60 -95.06 31.24
C GLU A 192 26.78 -96.01 30.96
N SER A 193 28.02 -95.53 31.07
CA SER A 193 29.23 -96.37 30.95
C SER A 193 29.44 -97.34 32.13
N LEU A 194 28.81 -97.09 33.28
CA LEU A 194 28.81 -97.96 34.46
C LEU A 194 27.73 -99.06 34.38
N THR A 195 26.66 -98.85 33.62
CA THR A 195 25.54 -99.79 33.48
C THR A 195 25.78 -100.98 32.54
N ASP A 196 26.91 -101.03 31.82
CA ASP A 196 27.31 -102.19 31.00
C ASP A 196 27.96 -103.34 31.81
N LYS A 197 28.02 -103.23 33.14
CA LYS A 197 28.35 -104.36 34.02
C LYS A 197 27.12 -104.84 34.77
N SER A 198 26.82 -106.11 34.52
CA SER A 198 25.89 -106.95 35.23
C SER A 198 25.90 -106.67 36.74
N MET A 199 24.70 -106.52 37.30
CA MET A 199 24.21 -107.20 38.51
C MET A 199 23.02 -106.44 39.08
N LEU A 200 21.82 -106.79 38.60
CA LEU A 200 20.59 -106.59 39.37
C LEU A 200 20.12 -107.97 39.84
N ASN A 201 20.86 -108.48 40.81
CA ASN A 201 20.37 -109.50 41.71
C ASN A 201 19.46 -108.77 42.71
N ALA A 202 18.21 -109.21 42.83
CA ALA A 202 17.25 -108.65 43.77
C ALA A 202 17.77 -108.81 45.20
N LYS A 203 18.38 -107.76 45.75
CA LYS A 203 18.58 -107.61 47.19
C LYS A 203 17.43 -106.79 47.74
N CYS A 204 16.75 -107.37 48.72
CA CYS A 204 15.91 -106.60 49.62
C CYS A 204 16.76 -105.47 50.22
N LEU A 205 16.29 -104.23 50.05
CA LEU A 205 16.92 -103.03 50.60
C LEU A 205 17.14 -103.23 52.09
N THR A 206 18.36 -102.95 52.54
CA THR A 206 18.64 -102.80 53.97
C THR A 206 17.87 -101.59 54.52
N ILE A 207 17.68 -101.52 55.85
CA ILE A 207 16.89 -100.45 56.49
C ILE A 207 17.40 -99.05 56.07
N ASP A 208 18.71 -98.89 55.94
CA ASP A 208 19.34 -97.61 55.56
C ASP A 208 19.03 -97.20 54.11
N GLU A 209 19.05 -98.14 53.17
CA GLU A 209 18.71 -97.86 51.76
C GLU A 209 17.22 -97.53 51.59
N ARG A 210 16.36 -98.14 52.42
CA ARG A 210 14.93 -97.84 52.47
C ARG A 210 14.70 -96.41 52.96
N ILE A 211 15.37 -95.99 54.04
CA ILE A 211 15.33 -94.62 54.56
C ILE A 211 15.82 -93.61 53.52
N GLU A 212 16.86 -93.94 52.75
CA GLU A 212 17.38 -93.05 51.71
C GLU A 212 16.41 -92.89 50.53
N THR A 213 15.75 -93.98 50.10
CA THR A 213 14.68 -93.91 49.09
C THR A 213 13.47 -93.12 49.55
N GLU A 214 13.11 -93.24 50.83
CA GLU A 214 11.98 -92.53 51.43
C GLU A 214 12.26 -91.02 51.54
N LYS A 215 13.50 -90.63 51.91
CA LYS A 215 13.96 -89.23 51.88
C LYS A 215 13.93 -88.63 50.47
N LYS A 216 14.39 -89.37 49.45
CA LYS A 216 14.33 -88.92 48.05
C LYS A 216 12.89 -88.77 47.58
N PHE A 217 12.01 -89.69 47.97
CA PHE A 217 10.57 -89.59 47.67
C PHE A 217 9.94 -88.35 48.32
N GLU A 218 10.34 -88.02 49.54
CA GLU A 218 9.92 -86.80 50.24
C GLU A 218 10.43 -85.51 49.58
N GLU A 219 11.67 -85.51 49.09
CA GLU A 219 12.20 -84.41 48.26
C GLU A 219 11.45 -84.25 46.95
N TYR A 220 11.16 -85.35 46.24
CA TYR A 220 10.36 -85.28 45.01
C TYR A 220 8.95 -84.74 45.27
N ASN A 221 8.31 -85.14 46.37
CA ASN A 221 7.00 -84.60 46.75
C ASN A 221 7.06 -83.10 47.03
N LYS A 222 8.12 -82.60 47.70
CA LYS A 222 8.32 -81.16 47.90
C LYS A 222 8.50 -80.40 46.59
N ILE A 223 9.29 -80.95 45.65
CA ILE A 223 9.51 -80.36 44.33
C ILE A 223 8.18 -80.29 43.55
N ILE A 224 7.41 -81.38 43.54
CA ILE A 224 6.09 -81.44 42.88
C ILE A 224 5.14 -80.39 43.48
N GLN A 225 5.16 -80.21 44.80
CA GLN A 225 4.32 -79.23 45.49
C GLN A 225 4.71 -77.79 45.11
N GLN A 226 6.01 -77.47 45.07
CA GLN A 226 6.51 -76.16 44.63
C GLN A 226 6.17 -75.87 43.17
N LEU A 227 6.33 -76.85 42.27
CA LEU A 227 5.98 -76.69 40.86
C LEU A 227 4.48 -76.44 40.67
N ASN A 228 3.62 -77.07 41.46
CA ASN A 228 2.18 -76.83 41.43
C ASN A 228 1.81 -75.42 41.92
N GLU A 229 2.48 -74.90 42.94
CA GLU A 229 2.28 -73.53 43.40
C GLU A 229 2.73 -72.50 42.34
N GLN A 230 3.89 -72.72 41.72
CA GLN A 230 4.39 -71.87 40.63
C GLN A 230 3.42 -71.88 39.43
N LEU A 231 2.93 -73.06 39.03
CA LEU A 231 1.98 -73.19 37.93
C LEU A 231 0.65 -72.45 38.22
N ASN A 232 0.18 -72.48 39.47
CA ASN A 232 -1.03 -71.77 39.86
C ASN A 232 -0.84 -70.25 39.87
N GLN A 233 0.32 -69.76 40.32
CA GLN A 233 0.68 -68.34 40.22
C GLN A 233 0.78 -67.88 38.76
N GLU A 234 1.39 -68.68 37.88
CA GLU A 234 1.52 -68.36 36.47
C GLU A 234 0.16 -68.30 35.77
N LYS A 235 -0.76 -69.22 36.09
CA LYS A 235 -2.15 -69.17 35.60
C LYS A 235 -2.89 -67.90 36.03
N LEU A 236 -2.67 -67.44 37.27
CA LEU A 236 -3.25 -66.19 37.78
C LEU A 236 -2.67 -64.97 37.07
N ASN A 237 -1.35 -64.92 36.90
CA ASN A 237 -0.67 -63.84 36.18
C ASN A 237 -1.17 -63.75 34.73
N LYS A 238 -1.29 -64.89 34.04
CA LYS A 238 -1.82 -64.93 32.67
C LYS A 238 -3.23 -64.36 32.55
N LYS A 239 -4.12 -64.65 33.52
CA LYS A 239 -5.46 -64.06 33.56
C LYS A 239 -5.42 -62.55 33.80
N ARG A 240 -4.53 -62.09 34.67
CA ARG A 240 -4.35 -60.66 34.96
C ARG A 240 -3.84 -59.91 33.71
N ASP A 241 -2.88 -60.49 33.00
CA ASP A 241 -2.32 -59.92 31.77
C ASP A 241 -3.36 -59.87 30.66
N GLN A 242 -4.21 -60.90 30.54
CA GLN A 242 -5.35 -60.88 29.61
C GLN A 242 -6.31 -59.72 29.90
N HIS A 243 -6.71 -59.53 31.15
CA HIS A 243 -7.57 -58.41 31.52
C HIS A 243 -6.92 -57.05 31.29
N LEU A 244 -5.63 -56.92 31.58
CA LEU A 244 -4.88 -55.69 31.31
C LEU A 244 -4.83 -55.40 29.81
N ASN A 245 -4.60 -56.42 28.99
CA ASN A 245 -4.54 -56.29 27.54
C ASN A 245 -5.90 -55.91 26.95
N GLU A 246 -7.00 -56.53 27.42
CA GLU A 246 -8.37 -56.15 27.04
C GLU A 246 -8.69 -54.68 27.41
N SER A 247 -8.28 -54.23 28.61
CA SER A 247 -8.45 -52.85 29.02
C SER A 247 -7.69 -51.89 28.10
N ASN A 248 -6.42 -52.21 27.80
CA ASN A 248 -5.60 -51.40 26.92
C ASN A 248 -6.18 -51.32 25.50
N MET A 249 -6.68 -52.44 24.96
CA MET A 249 -7.33 -52.45 23.65
C MET A 249 -8.56 -51.54 23.61
N ARG A 250 -9.41 -51.55 24.64
CA ARG A 250 -10.56 -50.63 24.73
C ARG A 250 -10.12 -49.16 24.79
N THR A 251 -9.04 -48.85 25.50
CA THR A 251 -8.48 -47.50 25.55
C THR A 251 -7.96 -47.08 24.17
N VAL A 252 -7.26 -47.96 23.46
CA VAL A 252 -6.76 -47.71 22.10
C VAL A 252 -7.91 -47.47 21.12
N ASP A 253 -9.00 -48.25 21.20
CA ASP A 253 -10.18 -48.07 20.35
C ASP A 253 -10.86 -46.71 20.62
N SER A 254 -10.99 -46.32 21.89
CA SER A 254 -11.54 -45.02 22.27
C SER A 254 -10.68 -43.87 21.73
N LEU A 255 -9.37 -43.95 21.90
CA LEU A 255 -8.44 -42.93 21.40
C LEU A 255 -8.45 -42.86 19.87
N SER A 256 -8.55 -44.01 19.19
CA SER A 256 -8.64 -44.07 17.72
C SER A 256 -9.91 -43.38 17.21
N ASN A 257 -11.04 -43.58 17.88
CA ASN A 257 -12.28 -42.89 17.56
C ASN A 257 -12.18 -41.37 17.77
N ASP A 258 -11.56 -40.93 18.86
CA ASP A 258 -11.38 -39.50 19.13
C ASP A 258 -10.42 -38.84 18.13
N ILE A 259 -9.35 -39.54 17.73
CA ILE A 259 -8.46 -39.10 16.66
C ILE A 259 -9.22 -38.95 15.34
N GLY A 260 -10.07 -39.94 14.98
CA GLY A 260 -10.89 -39.89 13.77
C GLY A 260 -11.82 -38.68 13.75
N LYS A 261 -12.50 -38.38 14.88
CA LYS A 261 -13.34 -37.18 15.01
C LYS A 261 -12.52 -35.89 14.85
N LYS A 262 -11.36 -35.80 15.50
CA LYS A 262 -10.48 -34.61 15.39
C LYS A 262 -9.96 -34.41 13.98
N GLN A 263 -9.61 -35.47 13.27
CA GLN A 263 -9.20 -35.40 11.85
C GLN A 263 -10.32 -34.86 10.97
N GLN A 264 -11.56 -35.28 11.21
CA GLN A 264 -12.73 -34.75 10.50
C GLN A 264 -12.93 -33.25 10.77
N THR A 265 -12.83 -32.80 12.02
CA THR A 265 -12.91 -31.37 12.36
C THR A 265 -11.80 -30.56 11.69
N ILE A 266 -10.57 -31.07 11.64
CA ILE A 266 -9.46 -30.41 10.93
C ILE A 266 -9.78 -30.26 9.44
N LYS A 267 -10.35 -31.29 8.82
CA LYS A 267 -10.75 -31.27 7.41
C LYS A 267 -11.81 -30.20 7.13
N GLU A 268 -12.81 -30.09 8.01
CA GLU A 268 -13.86 -29.06 7.93
C GLU A 268 -13.28 -27.64 8.10
N MET A 269 -12.42 -27.42 9.10
CA MET A 269 -11.75 -26.14 9.31
C MET A 269 -10.84 -25.76 8.13
N THR A 270 -10.14 -26.73 7.54
CA THR A 270 -9.29 -26.51 6.36
C THR A 270 -10.12 -26.04 5.16
N ASN A 271 -11.31 -26.62 4.97
CA ASN A 271 -12.22 -26.21 3.90
C ASN A 271 -12.74 -24.78 4.10
N LEU A 272 -13.12 -24.42 5.33
CA LEU A 272 -13.54 -23.05 5.68
C LEU A 272 -12.41 -22.03 5.45
N LEU A 273 -11.18 -22.35 5.86
CA LEU A 273 -10.02 -21.48 5.61
C LEU A 273 -9.78 -21.27 4.12
N ARG A 274 -9.96 -22.31 3.30
CA ARG A 274 -9.85 -22.20 1.84
C ARG A 274 -10.93 -21.28 1.27
N GLN A 275 -12.16 -21.38 1.76
CA GLN A 275 -13.25 -20.51 1.32
C GLN A 275 -13.01 -19.05 1.72
N ASN A 276 -12.63 -18.78 2.97
CA ASN A 276 -12.29 -17.43 3.42
C ASN A 276 -11.12 -16.82 2.62
N ARG A 277 -10.12 -17.63 2.24
CA ARG A 277 -9.03 -17.15 1.37
C ARG A 277 -9.54 -16.72 -0.01
N GLN A 278 -10.51 -17.43 -0.57
CA GLN A 278 -11.12 -17.06 -1.84
C GLN A 278 -11.91 -15.76 -1.70
N GLU A 279 -12.75 -15.64 -0.67
CA GLU A 279 -13.53 -14.41 -0.42
C GLU A 279 -12.62 -13.19 -0.22
N ILE A 280 -11.50 -13.33 0.50
CA ILE A 280 -10.50 -12.26 0.65
C ILE A 280 -9.88 -11.89 -0.71
N ALA A 281 -9.59 -12.87 -1.57
CA ALA A 281 -9.05 -12.61 -2.89
C ALA A 281 -10.05 -11.83 -3.77
N ASP A 282 -11.32 -12.25 -3.75
CA ASP A 282 -12.39 -11.59 -4.50
C ASP A 282 -12.59 -10.14 -4.01
N LEU A 283 -12.58 -9.91 -2.69
CA LEU A 283 -12.68 -8.57 -2.11
C LEU A 283 -11.51 -7.66 -2.50
N ARG A 284 -10.29 -8.19 -2.60
CA ARG A 284 -9.12 -7.41 -3.05
C ARG A 284 -9.26 -6.96 -4.50
N VAL A 285 -9.81 -7.81 -5.36
CA VAL A 285 -10.11 -7.44 -6.75
C VAL A 285 -11.13 -6.31 -6.78
N CYS A 286 -12.22 -6.41 -6.02
CA CYS A 286 -13.23 -5.35 -5.93
C CYS A 286 -12.65 -4.02 -5.44
N LEU A 287 -11.78 -4.06 -4.41
CA LEU A 287 -11.13 -2.87 -3.86
C LEU A 287 -10.22 -2.19 -4.91
N THR A 288 -9.44 -2.99 -5.65
CA THR A 288 -8.58 -2.48 -6.72
C THR A 288 -9.39 -1.79 -7.82
N ILE A 289 -10.54 -2.37 -8.21
CA ILE A 289 -11.44 -1.76 -9.20
C ILE A 289 -11.97 -0.42 -8.67
N SER A 290 -12.39 -0.37 -7.41
CA SER A 290 -12.92 0.84 -6.78
C SER A 290 -11.87 1.96 -6.71
N GLU A 291 -10.62 1.66 -6.38
CA GLU A 291 -9.52 2.63 -6.37
C GLU A 291 -9.21 3.19 -7.77
N GLN A 292 -9.27 2.34 -8.80
CA GLN A 292 -9.13 2.78 -10.19
C GLN A 292 -10.27 3.69 -10.63
N GLU A 293 -11.52 3.39 -10.26
CA GLU A 293 -12.66 4.25 -10.54
C GLU A 293 -12.56 5.59 -9.81
N GLN A 294 -12.13 5.60 -8.54
CA GLN A 294 -11.90 6.84 -7.80
C GLN A 294 -10.83 7.70 -8.44
N THR A 295 -9.74 7.09 -8.93
CA THR A 295 -8.68 7.80 -9.65
C THR A 295 -9.22 8.46 -10.93
N ARG A 296 -10.00 7.72 -11.74
CA ARG A 296 -10.65 8.26 -12.94
C ARG A 296 -11.62 9.40 -12.63
N LEU A 297 -12.33 9.31 -11.50
CA LEU A 297 -13.28 10.33 -11.09
C LEU A 297 -12.54 11.62 -10.67
N ASN A 298 -11.42 11.49 -9.96
CA ASN A 298 -10.56 12.62 -9.61
C ASN A 298 -9.96 13.31 -10.86
N GLU A 299 -9.53 12.54 -11.86
CA GLU A 299 -9.05 13.08 -13.14
C GLU A 299 -10.15 13.88 -13.87
N ARG A 300 -11.39 13.36 -13.89
CA ARG A 300 -12.54 14.07 -14.47
C ARG A 300 -12.86 15.36 -13.73
N LEU A 301 -12.82 15.35 -12.39
CA LEU A 301 -13.04 16.56 -11.59
C LEU A 301 -12.00 17.63 -11.87
N LEU A 302 -10.72 17.26 -12.00
CA LEU A 302 -9.65 18.18 -12.36
C LEU A 302 -9.87 18.79 -13.76
N SER A 303 -10.26 17.97 -14.74
CA SER A 303 -10.61 18.44 -16.08
C SER A 303 -11.79 19.41 -16.07
N ASN A 304 -12.82 19.14 -15.26
CA ASN A 304 -13.97 20.03 -15.10
C ASN A 304 -13.57 21.37 -14.45
N GLU A 305 -12.68 21.35 -13.47
CA GLU A 305 -12.15 22.57 -12.85
C GLU A 305 -11.38 23.42 -13.87
N GLN A 306 -10.56 22.79 -14.72
CA GLN A 306 -9.85 23.47 -15.81
C GLN A 306 -10.83 24.09 -16.82
N LEU A 307 -11.88 23.36 -17.21
CA LEU A 307 -12.92 23.87 -18.11
C LEU A 307 -13.66 25.07 -17.48
N SER A 308 -13.99 24.99 -16.20
CA SER A 308 -14.62 26.09 -15.45
C SER A 308 -13.75 27.35 -15.46
N LYS A 309 -12.45 27.21 -15.18
CA LYS A 309 -11.48 28.33 -15.28
C LYS A 309 -11.40 28.89 -16.70
N ALA A 310 -11.44 28.05 -17.73
CA ALA A 310 -11.44 28.50 -19.12
C ALA A 310 -12.72 29.29 -19.47
N LEU A 311 -13.89 28.79 -19.07
CA LEU A 311 -15.17 29.50 -19.24
C LEU A 311 -15.18 30.84 -18.52
N GLN A 312 -14.62 30.91 -17.30
CA GLN A 312 -14.52 32.16 -16.56
C GLN A 312 -13.64 33.20 -17.27
N ARG A 313 -12.52 32.77 -17.89
CA ARG A 313 -11.68 33.65 -18.72
C ARG A 313 -12.42 34.15 -19.96
N ILE A 314 -13.16 33.26 -20.64
CA ILE A 314 -13.98 33.64 -21.80
C ILE A 314 -15.03 34.67 -21.38
N HIS A 315 -15.72 34.44 -20.27
CA HIS A 315 -16.73 35.37 -19.74
C HIS A 315 -16.15 36.77 -19.50
N VAL A 316 -15.02 36.88 -18.79
CA VAL A 316 -14.33 38.17 -18.57
C VAL A 316 -13.91 38.83 -19.89
N THR A 317 -13.51 38.03 -20.89
CA THR A 317 -13.13 38.55 -22.22
C THR A 317 -14.34 39.09 -22.97
N VAL A 318 -15.47 38.38 -22.91
CA VAL A 318 -16.74 38.81 -23.50
C VAL A 318 -17.25 40.09 -22.84
N GLU A 319 -17.21 40.19 -21.51
CA GLU A 319 -17.56 41.42 -20.78
C GLU A 319 -16.71 42.62 -21.23
N LYS A 320 -15.40 42.43 -21.39
CA LYS A 320 -14.50 43.48 -21.91
C LYS A 320 -14.84 43.88 -23.34
N LEU A 321 -15.18 42.92 -24.21
CA LEU A 321 -15.59 43.20 -25.59
C LEU A 321 -16.92 43.96 -25.64
N PHE A 322 -17.90 43.62 -24.80
CA PHE A 322 -19.15 44.38 -24.69
C PHE A 322 -18.89 45.82 -24.23
N LEU A 323 -18.03 46.04 -23.24
CA LEU A 323 -17.61 47.38 -22.83
C LEU A 323 -16.97 48.19 -23.98
N VAL A 324 -16.14 47.56 -24.80
CA VAL A 324 -15.51 48.20 -25.97
C VAL A 324 -16.54 48.49 -27.07
N LEU A 325 -17.49 47.59 -27.30
CA LEU A 325 -18.56 47.77 -28.29
C LEU A 325 -19.59 48.82 -27.86
N ASP A 326 -19.92 48.89 -26.58
CA ASP A 326 -20.75 49.96 -26.00
C ASP A 326 -20.05 51.30 -26.16
N PHE A 327 -18.76 51.40 -25.82
CA PHE A 327 -17.94 52.60 -26.02
C PHE A 327 -17.85 53.03 -27.49
N SER A 328 -17.73 52.05 -28.40
CA SER A 328 -17.69 52.30 -29.85
C SER A 328 -19.05 52.74 -30.40
N SER A 329 -20.14 52.19 -29.88
CA SER A 329 -21.52 52.56 -30.25
C SER A 329 -21.89 53.95 -29.71
N GLU A 330 -21.38 54.32 -28.54
CA GLU A 330 -21.52 55.65 -27.95
C GLU A 330 -20.70 56.71 -28.70
N MET A 331 -19.50 56.35 -29.16
CA MET A 331 -18.68 57.19 -30.06
C MET A 331 -19.33 57.38 -31.44
N LEU A 332 -19.94 56.33 -32.01
CA LEU A 332 -20.64 56.40 -33.30
C LEU A 332 -21.96 57.17 -33.22
N ASN A 333 -22.65 57.17 -32.06
CA ASN A 333 -23.88 57.95 -31.85
C ASN A 333 -23.60 59.42 -31.48
N ASN A 334 -22.36 59.79 -31.15
CA ASN A 334 -21.96 61.14 -30.76
C ASN A 334 -21.19 61.90 -31.85
N GLU A 335 -21.40 61.58 -33.13
CA GLU A 335 -20.94 62.44 -34.24
C GLU A 335 -21.61 63.83 -34.30
N SER A 336 -22.49 64.16 -33.36
CA SER A 336 -22.97 65.53 -33.15
C SER A 336 -22.57 66.08 -31.78
N THR A 337 -21.50 66.87 -31.79
CA THR A 337 -21.19 67.97 -30.85
C THR A 337 -21.09 67.62 -29.35
N SER A 338 -19.88 67.41 -28.84
CA SER A 338 -19.39 68.00 -27.57
C SER A 338 -17.93 67.62 -27.29
N SER A 339 -17.21 68.47 -26.53
CA SER A 339 -15.77 68.35 -26.29
C SER A 339 -15.41 67.20 -25.31
N PRO A 340 -14.15 66.73 -25.31
CA PRO A 340 -13.67 65.59 -24.51
C PRO A 340 -13.89 65.72 -22.99
N ASP A 341 -14.01 66.95 -22.48
CA ASP A 341 -14.15 67.22 -21.04
C ASP A 341 -15.56 66.90 -20.50
N VAL A 342 -16.57 66.85 -21.38
CA VAL A 342 -17.96 66.52 -20.99
C VAL A 342 -18.13 65.00 -20.81
N LEU A 343 -17.39 64.19 -21.56
CA LEU A 343 -17.41 62.72 -21.48
C LEU A 343 -16.78 62.20 -20.17
N MET A 344 -15.73 62.87 -19.68
CA MET A 344 -15.10 62.52 -18.39
C MET A 344 -15.99 62.85 -17.18
N LEU A 345 -16.88 63.84 -17.27
CA LEU A 345 -17.80 64.18 -16.19
C LEU A 345 -19.00 63.22 -16.11
N GLN A 346 -19.48 62.67 -17.22
CA GLN A 346 -20.59 61.71 -17.24
C GLN A 346 -20.22 60.30 -16.74
N LEU A 347 -18.92 59.96 -16.73
CA LEU A 347 -18.41 58.74 -16.10
C LEU A 347 -18.49 58.75 -14.56
N SER A 348 -18.61 59.93 -13.93
CA SER A 348 -18.60 60.07 -12.46
C SER A 348 -19.98 59.90 -11.80
N THR A 349 -21.08 59.86 -12.56
CA THR A 349 -22.46 59.89 -12.02
C THR A 349 -23.31 58.64 -12.29
N HIS A 350 -22.83 57.63 -13.01
CA HIS A 350 -23.56 56.36 -13.17
C HIS A 350 -23.30 55.37 -12.01
N LYS A 351 -23.80 55.73 -10.82
CA LYS A 351 -23.77 54.92 -9.60
C LYS A 351 -25.00 54.02 -9.42
N ASN A 352 -25.65 53.56 -10.48
CA ASN A 352 -26.79 52.64 -10.39
C ASN A 352 -26.67 51.52 -11.43
N LYS A 353 -25.88 50.49 -11.11
CA LYS A 353 -25.83 49.19 -11.80
C LYS A 353 -26.17 48.05 -10.82
N SER A 354 -27.33 48.12 -10.15
CA SER A 354 -27.88 46.98 -9.39
C SER A 354 -28.98 46.22 -10.13
N ASP A 355 -29.64 46.84 -11.11
CA ASP A 355 -30.90 46.28 -11.63
C ASP A 355 -30.73 45.43 -12.90
N PHE A 356 -29.53 45.38 -13.49
CA PHE A 356 -29.21 44.47 -14.59
C PHE A 356 -28.53 43.16 -14.13
N ILE A 357 -28.06 43.12 -12.88
CA ILE A 357 -27.38 41.94 -12.32
C ILE A 357 -28.40 40.86 -11.92
N ASN A 358 -29.60 41.26 -11.48
CA ASN A 358 -30.63 40.29 -11.08
C ASN A 358 -31.30 39.54 -12.26
N SER A 359 -31.35 40.13 -13.47
CA SER A 359 -31.92 39.42 -14.64
C SER A 359 -30.94 38.43 -15.29
N SER A 360 -29.64 38.58 -15.04
CA SER A 360 -28.61 37.69 -15.58
C SER A 360 -28.34 36.48 -14.66
N THR A 361 -28.59 36.61 -13.35
CA THR A 361 -28.63 35.46 -12.43
C THR A 361 -29.88 34.61 -12.59
N GLU A 362 -31.01 35.17 -13.04
CA GLU A 362 -32.23 34.39 -13.34
C GLU A 362 -32.09 33.52 -14.61
N ASN A 363 -31.18 33.89 -15.54
CA ASN A 363 -30.90 33.09 -16.73
C ASN A 363 -29.85 31.99 -16.51
N ILE A 364 -29.11 32.01 -15.39
CA ILE A 364 -28.24 30.89 -14.98
C ILE A 364 -29.04 29.83 -14.20
N SER A 365 -30.20 30.19 -13.64
CA SER A 365 -31.17 29.26 -13.06
C SER A 365 -32.11 28.58 -14.08
N LYS A 366 -31.93 28.83 -15.39
CA LYS A 366 -32.64 28.15 -16.48
C LYS A 366 -31.65 27.54 -17.47
N ILE A 367 -30.79 26.64 -16.98
CA ILE A 367 -30.45 25.49 -17.80
C ILE A 367 -31.75 24.67 -17.83
N ASP A 368 -32.47 24.73 -18.94
CA ASP A 368 -33.71 23.98 -19.14
C ASP A 368 -33.47 22.52 -18.72
N LEU A 369 -34.27 21.98 -17.79
CA LEU A 369 -34.22 20.56 -17.44
C LEU A 369 -34.34 19.67 -18.68
N CYS A 370 -35.01 20.16 -19.74
CA CYS A 370 -35.07 19.55 -21.07
C CYS A 370 -33.69 19.33 -21.74
N ASP A 371 -32.71 20.19 -21.50
CA ASP A 371 -31.38 20.07 -22.11
C ASP A 371 -30.45 19.18 -21.29
N VAL A 372 -30.67 19.08 -19.97
CA VAL A 372 -30.03 18.08 -19.11
C VAL A 372 -30.56 16.68 -19.43
N GLU A 373 -31.87 16.50 -19.59
CA GLU A 373 -32.48 15.21 -19.99
C GLU A 373 -32.04 14.77 -21.40
N LYS A 374 -31.88 15.71 -22.35
CA LYS A 374 -31.31 15.40 -23.68
C LYS A 374 -29.83 15.04 -23.62
N LEU A 375 -29.07 15.63 -22.69
CA LEU A 375 -27.68 15.30 -22.45
C LEU A 375 -27.55 13.92 -21.78
N GLU A 376 -28.40 13.61 -20.80
CA GLU A 376 -28.50 12.29 -20.16
C GLU A 376 -28.89 11.22 -21.18
N SER A 377 -29.90 11.45 -22.01
CA SER A 377 -30.29 10.51 -23.08
C SER A 377 -29.17 10.28 -24.11
N LYS A 378 -28.39 11.31 -24.45
CA LYS A 378 -27.20 11.15 -25.31
C LYS A 378 -26.08 10.41 -24.60
N LEU A 379 -25.92 10.61 -23.29
CA LEU A 379 -24.93 9.91 -22.48
C LEU A 379 -25.28 8.42 -22.38
N ASP A 380 -26.54 8.08 -22.13
CA ASP A 380 -27.05 6.72 -22.11
C ASP A 380 -26.83 6.02 -23.46
N HIS A 381 -27.10 6.71 -24.57
CA HIS A 381 -26.87 6.16 -25.91
C HIS A 381 -25.37 5.92 -26.20
N ILE A 382 -24.47 6.75 -25.65
CA ILE A 382 -23.02 6.55 -25.73
C ILE A 382 -22.60 5.37 -24.83
N ILE A 383 -23.15 5.25 -23.64
CA ILE A 383 -22.88 4.14 -22.70
C ILE A 383 -23.30 2.81 -23.33
N ASP A 384 -24.50 2.73 -23.91
CA ASP A 384 -24.99 1.53 -24.61
C ASP A 384 -24.08 1.15 -25.78
N ARG A 385 -23.61 2.13 -26.54
CA ARG A 385 -22.69 1.91 -27.66
C ARG A 385 -21.32 1.41 -27.19
N LEU A 386 -20.82 1.91 -26.07
CA LEU A 386 -19.56 1.45 -25.46
C LEU A 386 -19.70 0.04 -24.87
N LEU A 387 -20.84 -0.29 -24.25
CA LEU A 387 -21.13 -1.63 -23.75
C LEU A 387 -21.25 -2.66 -24.89
N SER A 388 -21.83 -2.25 -26.03
CA SER A 388 -21.89 -3.06 -27.24
C SER A 388 -20.48 -3.34 -27.81
N ILE A 389 -19.64 -2.31 -27.94
CA ILE A 389 -18.25 -2.46 -28.40
C ILE A 389 -17.44 -3.35 -27.45
N ARG A 390 -17.62 -3.20 -26.14
CA ARG A 390 -16.97 -4.06 -25.13
C ARG A 390 -17.38 -5.53 -25.28
N SER A 391 -18.66 -5.79 -25.51
CA SER A 391 -19.18 -7.14 -25.70
C SER A 391 -18.62 -7.79 -26.97
N GLU A 392 -18.49 -7.01 -28.05
CA GLU A 392 -17.90 -7.47 -29.30
C GLU A 392 -16.39 -7.77 -29.16
N LEU A 393 -15.65 -6.96 -28.41
CA LEU A 393 -14.23 -7.19 -28.12
C LEU A 393 -14.01 -8.46 -27.28
N ILE A 394 -14.85 -8.69 -26.27
CA ILE A 394 -14.80 -9.91 -25.45
C ILE A 394 -15.10 -11.14 -26.31
N ALA A 395 -16.10 -11.06 -27.19
CA ALA A 395 -16.43 -12.15 -28.10
C ALA A 395 -15.27 -12.49 -29.05
N ARG A 396 -14.63 -11.49 -29.65
CA ARG A 396 -13.45 -11.69 -30.51
C ARG A 396 -12.25 -12.26 -29.75
N GLN A 397 -12.06 -11.85 -28.50
CA GLN A 397 -10.97 -12.40 -27.68
C GLN A 397 -11.22 -13.86 -27.32
N PHE A 398 -12.46 -14.23 -26.97
CA PHE A 398 -12.85 -15.61 -26.77
C PHE A 398 -12.66 -16.47 -28.03
N GLU A 399 -13.01 -15.93 -29.21
CA GLU A 399 -12.84 -16.61 -30.50
C GLU A 399 -11.36 -16.83 -30.84
N ASN A 400 -10.50 -15.84 -30.59
CA ASN A 400 -9.05 -15.97 -30.74
C ASN A 400 -8.44 -16.99 -29.77
N ASP A 401 -8.89 -17.01 -28.52
CA ASP A 401 -8.42 -17.97 -27.51
C ASP A 401 -8.88 -19.40 -27.86
N LEU A 402 -10.07 -19.57 -28.44
CA LEU A 402 -10.56 -20.84 -28.96
C LEU A 402 -9.75 -21.31 -30.17
N GLN A 403 -9.45 -20.43 -31.13
CA GLN A 403 -8.63 -20.75 -32.30
C GLN A 403 -7.18 -21.11 -31.94
N SER A 404 -6.61 -20.41 -30.95
CA SER A 404 -5.27 -20.68 -30.40
C SER A 404 -5.23 -22.06 -29.74
N ASN A 405 -6.23 -22.38 -28.89
CA ASN A 405 -6.33 -23.68 -28.24
C ASN A 405 -6.62 -24.85 -29.19
N MET A 406 -7.36 -24.61 -30.29
CA MET A 406 -7.61 -25.60 -31.33
C MET A 406 -6.37 -25.84 -32.20
N SER A 407 -5.57 -24.80 -32.49
CA SER A 407 -4.31 -24.93 -33.23
C SER A 407 -3.26 -25.73 -32.45
N CYS A 408 -3.19 -25.56 -31.13
CA CYS A 408 -2.32 -26.35 -30.26
C CYS A 408 -2.72 -27.83 -30.11
N ARG A 409 -3.92 -28.24 -30.57
CA ARG A 409 -4.39 -29.63 -30.52
C ARG A 409 -4.28 -30.37 -31.85
N LEU A 410 -3.99 -29.67 -32.95
CA LEU A 410 -3.85 -30.23 -34.29
C LEU A 410 -2.39 -30.34 -34.77
N GLN A 411 -1.43 -29.86 -33.96
CA GLN A 411 0.00 -30.19 -34.04
C GLN A 411 0.32 -31.28 -33.03
#